data_AF-A0A4U1B6N4-F1
#
_entry.id   AF-A0A4U1B6N4-F1
#
_cell.length_a   1.000
_cell.length_b   1.000
_cell.length_c   1.000
_cell.angle_alpha   90.00
_cell.angle_beta   90.00
_cell.angle_gamma   90.00
#
_symmetry.space_group_name_H-M   'P 1'
#
loop_
_entity.id
_entity.type
_entity.pdbx_description
1 polymer ?
#
loop_
_entity_poly.entity_id
_entity_poly.type
_entity_poly.pdbx_seq_one_letter_code
_entity_poly.pdbx_strand_id
1 'polypeptide(L)'
;MSKLATLLKVTLLSTILSVPFMANAELIKLLDFTETKPKDEGAVPGVFTFENLAGIEGFSVTFTTNTGADHWLDAGSGLGICPLDDCNSNPEDNINVGEGLTFEFTLDGEPYVVVDFTMLFVGHDNEGGISDSILLLQDISERSITNATPTTQYSVDRDTYYFVVVSGEVYLGSIWIDDSAVPPEAVPEPGNILLFLTAIAGLIGSRKLKSNK
;
A
#
# COMPACT_ATOMS: atom_id res chain seq x y z
N MET A 1 5.42 -8.11 53.83
CA MET A 1 5.31 -6.89 52.98
C MET A 1 6.05 -6.99 51.65
N SER A 2 7.30 -7.50 51.58
CA SER A 2 8.04 -7.51 50.29
C SER A 2 7.43 -8.37 49.17
N LYS A 3 6.81 -9.51 49.50
CA LYS A 3 6.20 -10.42 48.49
C LYS A 3 4.99 -9.81 47.78
N LEU A 4 4.20 -8.99 48.49
CA LEU A 4 3.01 -8.33 47.93
C LEU A 4 3.42 -7.22 46.95
N ALA A 5 4.47 -6.46 47.29
CA ALA A 5 5.03 -5.44 46.42
C ALA A 5 5.66 -6.02 45.15
N THR A 6 6.30 -7.19 45.24
CA THR A 6 6.83 -7.89 44.05
C THR A 6 5.71 -8.40 43.16
N LEU A 7 4.64 -8.98 43.73
CA LEU A 7 3.49 -9.44 42.97
C LEU A 7 2.85 -8.28 42.21
N LEU A 8 2.60 -7.15 42.90
CA LEU A 8 2.02 -5.95 42.30
C LEU A 8 2.86 -5.38 41.15
N LYS A 9 4.20 -5.40 41.28
CA LYS A 9 5.12 -4.97 40.21
C LYS A 9 5.05 -5.88 39.00
N VAL A 10 5.01 -7.20 39.20
CA VAL A 10 4.91 -8.17 38.11
C VAL A 10 3.57 -8.00 37.41
N THR A 11 2.46 -7.92 38.15
CA THR A 11 1.12 -7.74 37.59
C THR A 11 1.05 -6.43 36.80
N LEU A 12 1.52 -5.32 37.35
CA LEU A 12 1.53 -4.01 36.68
C LEU A 12 2.37 -4.03 35.40
N LEU A 13 3.55 -4.68 35.42
CA LEU A 13 4.40 -4.79 34.23
C LEU A 13 3.74 -5.64 33.14
N SER A 14 3.11 -6.77 33.50
CA SER A 14 2.34 -7.58 32.56
C SER A 14 1.09 -6.85 32.06
N THR A 15 0.45 -6.00 32.87
CA THR A 15 -0.69 -5.18 32.42
C THR A 15 -0.24 -4.10 31.44
N ILE A 16 0.89 -3.44 31.69
CA ILE A 16 1.47 -2.42 30.78
C ILE A 16 1.88 -3.07 29.45
N LEU A 17 2.46 -4.28 29.48
CA LEU A 17 2.82 -5.05 28.29
C LEU A 17 1.61 -5.66 27.57
N SER A 18 0.47 -5.79 28.25
CA SER A 18 -0.77 -6.31 27.68
C SER A 18 -1.77 -5.22 27.30
N VAL A 19 -1.46 -3.94 27.50
CA VAL A 19 -2.27 -2.88 26.89
C VAL A 19 -1.83 -2.84 25.43
N PRO A 20 -2.68 -3.25 24.46
CA PRO A 20 -2.40 -2.91 23.09
C PRO A 20 -2.35 -1.38 23.05
N PHE A 21 -1.16 -0.81 22.83
CA PHE A 21 -1.09 0.54 22.32
C PHE A 21 -2.02 0.54 21.12
N MET A 22 -3.04 1.39 21.13
CA MET A 22 -3.97 1.49 20.01
C MET A 22 -3.12 1.76 18.78
N ALA A 23 -2.91 0.72 17.96
CA ALA A 23 -2.30 0.85 16.66
C ALA A 23 -3.29 1.71 15.88
N ASN A 24 -2.97 2.99 15.75
CA ASN A 24 -3.67 3.80 14.76
C ASN A 24 -3.17 3.27 13.43
N ALA A 25 -4.07 2.72 12.63
CA ALA A 25 -3.81 2.38 11.24
C ALA A 25 -3.09 3.55 10.57
N GLU A 26 -1.82 3.36 10.23
CA GLU A 26 -1.02 4.36 9.54
C GLU A 26 -1.12 4.06 8.04
N LEU A 27 -1.53 5.04 7.23
CA LEU A 27 -1.54 4.87 5.78
C LEU A 27 -0.12 4.98 5.24
N ILE A 28 0.34 3.94 4.57
CA ILE A 28 1.66 3.86 3.93
C ILE A 28 1.48 4.02 2.43
N LYS A 29 2.21 4.98 1.86
CA LYS A 29 2.28 5.19 0.40
C LYS A 29 3.15 4.09 -0.21
N LEU A 30 2.56 3.22 -1.03
CA LEU A 30 3.29 2.16 -1.73
C LEU A 30 3.94 2.66 -3.02
N LEU A 31 3.17 3.43 -3.79
CA LEU A 31 3.57 3.95 -5.09
C LEU A 31 3.12 5.39 -5.22
N ASP A 32 3.98 6.23 -5.78
CA ASP A 32 3.70 7.61 -6.12
C ASP A 32 4.17 7.94 -7.52
N PHE A 33 3.23 8.10 -8.44
CA PHE A 33 3.48 8.49 -9.81
C PHE A 33 3.52 10.01 -9.97
N THR A 34 2.97 10.77 -9.02
CA THR A 34 3.00 12.24 -9.04
C THR A 34 4.42 12.79 -8.78
N GLU A 35 5.29 11.99 -8.17
CA GLU A 35 6.71 12.32 -7.94
C GLU A 35 7.63 11.89 -9.10
N THR A 36 7.07 11.48 -10.24
CA THR A 36 7.84 11.17 -11.45
C THR A 36 8.67 12.38 -11.85
N LYS A 37 9.99 12.18 -12.00
CA LYS A 37 10.88 13.27 -12.41
C LYS A 37 10.76 13.47 -13.92
N PRO A 38 10.89 14.70 -14.45
CA PRO A 38 10.83 14.96 -15.89
C PRO A 38 11.80 14.13 -16.75
N LYS A 39 12.92 13.67 -16.17
CA LYS A 39 13.89 12.81 -16.86
C LYS A 39 13.50 11.32 -16.92
N ASP A 40 12.52 10.92 -16.11
CA ASP A 40 12.00 9.57 -15.97
C ASP A 40 10.58 9.46 -16.59
N GLU A 41 10.09 10.55 -17.18
CA GLU A 41 8.85 10.62 -17.96
C GLU A 41 8.97 9.76 -19.22
N GLY A 42 7.91 9.03 -19.55
CA GLY A 42 7.84 8.28 -20.80
C GLY A 42 7.01 7.01 -20.73
N ALA A 43 7.04 6.28 -21.85
CA ALA A 43 6.32 5.03 -22.01
C ALA A 43 6.91 3.92 -21.16
N VAL A 44 6.02 3.15 -20.52
CA VAL A 44 6.34 1.94 -19.78
C VAL A 44 5.48 0.82 -20.38
N PRO A 45 6.01 -0.40 -20.56
CA PRO A 45 5.26 -1.47 -21.20
C PRO A 45 3.88 -1.68 -20.59
N GLY A 46 2.88 -1.96 -21.43
CA GLY A 46 1.49 -2.16 -21.00
C GLY A 46 1.27 -3.29 -19.98
N VAL A 47 2.30 -4.10 -19.72
CA VAL A 47 2.43 -4.96 -18.53
C VAL A 47 3.74 -4.60 -17.85
N PHE A 48 3.68 -4.11 -16.61
CA PHE A 48 4.87 -3.67 -15.89
C PHE A 48 4.80 -3.96 -14.39
N THR A 49 5.91 -4.42 -13.83
CA THR A 49 6.01 -4.79 -12.41
C THR A 49 6.89 -3.81 -11.64
N PHE A 50 6.34 -3.25 -10.57
CA PHE A 50 7.08 -2.52 -9.55
C PHE A 50 7.49 -3.50 -8.45
N GLU A 51 8.79 -3.66 -8.27
CA GLU A 51 9.37 -4.60 -7.30
C GLU A 51 9.77 -3.92 -6.00
N ASN A 52 9.82 -4.71 -4.93
CA ASN A 52 10.29 -4.33 -3.60
C ASN A 52 9.56 -3.12 -3.00
N LEU A 53 8.23 -3.14 -3.10
CA LEU A 53 7.34 -2.11 -2.57
C LEU A 53 7.58 -1.91 -1.07
N ALA A 54 7.54 -0.65 -0.63
CA ALA A 54 7.85 -0.25 0.74
C ALA A 54 9.22 -0.74 1.26
N GLY A 55 10.14 -1.14 0.38
CA GLY A 55 11.46 -1.67 0.75
C GLY A 55 11.47 -3.14 1.17
N ILE A 56 10.36 -3.86 0.97
CA ILE A 56 10.22 -5.27 1.35
C ILE A 56 10.61 -6.14 0.15
N GLU A 57 11.64 -6.97 0.32
CA GLU A 57 12.09 -7.89 -0.72
C GLU A 57 10.96 -8.84 -1.14
N GLY A 58 10.76 -9.00 -2.45
CA GLY A 58 9.75 -9.90 -3.01
C GLY A 58 8.31 -9.35 -3.02
N PHE A 59 8.02 -8.25 -2.32
CA PHE A 59 6.71 -7.59 -2.38
C PHE A 59 6.62 -6.72 -3.63
N SER A 60 5.76 -7.08 -4.58
CA SER A 60 5.67 -6.44 -5.89
C SER A 60 4.23 -6.21 -6.31
N VAL A 61 4.01 -5.30 -7.26
CA VAL A 61 2.73 -5.13 -7.94
C VAL A 61 2.94 -5.07 -9.44
N THR A 62 2.13 -5.83 -10.17
CA THR A 62 2.11 -5.81 -11.64
C THR A 62 0.91 -5.03 -12.10
N PHE A 63 1.10 -4.05 -12.99
CA PHE A 63 0.04 -3.35 -13.69
C PHE A 63 -0.13 -3.91 -15.10
N THR A 64 -1.35 -3.86 -15.60
CA THR A 64 -1.71 -4.28 -16.96
C THR A 64 -2.80 -3.37 -17.50
N THR A 65 -2.61 -2.79 -18.70
CA THR A 65 -3.68 -2.08 -19.40
C THR A 65 -4.70 -3.06 -19.96
N ASN A 66 -5.99 -2.70 -19.92
CA ASN A 66 -7.03 -3.51 -20.56
C ASN A 66 -7.04 -3.37 -22.09
N THR A 67 -6.39 -2.34 -22.62
CA THR A 67 -6.29 -2.04 -24.07
C THR A 67 -5.11 -2.76 -24.73
N GLY A 68 -4.09 -3.17 -23.96
CA GLY A 68 -2.81 -3.65 -24.47
C GLY A 68 -1.87 -2.55 -24.94
N ALA A 69 -2.25 -1.28 -24.76
CA ALA A 69 -1.38 -0.12 -24.97
C ALA A 69 -0.35 0.00 -23.84
N ASP A 70 0.70 0.80 -24.07
CA ASP A 70 1.69 1.10 -23.05
C ASP A 70 1.11 2.04 -21.98
N HIS A 71 1.67 1.97 -20.78
CA HIS A 71 1.46 2.98 -19.77
C HIS A 71 2.28 4.24 -20.10
N TRP A 72 1.86 5.38 -19.58
CA TRP A 72 2.66 6.61 -19.63
C TRP A 72 2.89 7.13 -18.22
N LEU A 73 4.16 7.31 -17.85
CA LEU A 73 4.54 8.02 -16.64
C LEU A 73 4.66 9.50 -16.98
N ASP A 74 3.66 10.30 -16.62
CA ASP A 74 3.68 11.74 -16.81
C ASP A 74 4.26 12.45 -15.58
N ALA A 75 5.25 13.31 -15.79
CA ALA A 75 5.88 14.06 -14.72
C ALA A 75 5.00 15.25 -14.31
N GLY A 76 4.37 15.13 -13.15
CA GLY A 76 3.49 16.15 -12.58
C GLY A 76 2.03 15.68 -12.48
N SER A 77 1.58 14.86 -13.43
CA SER A 77 0.25 14.24 -13.40
C SER A 77 0.29 12.85 -12.74
N GLY A 78 0.78 11.80 -13.40
CA GLY A 78 0.82 10.46 -12.80
C GLY A 78 0.91 9.34 -13.83
N LEU A 79 0.35 8.18 -13.51
CA LEU A 79 0.30 7.03 -14.42
C LEU A 79 -0.96 7.08 -15.29
N GLY A 80 -0.75 7.15 -16.59
CA GLY A 80 -1.76 7.14 -17.64
C GLY A 80 -1.63 5.95 -18.60
N ILE A 81 -2.32 6.03 -19.73
CA ILE A 81 -2.26 5.04 -20.82
C ILE A 81 -1.93 5.79 -22.10
N CYS A 82 -0.92 5.32 -22.84
CA CYS A 82 -0.51 5.90 -24.10
C CYS A 82 -0.77 4.92 -25.25
N PRO A 83 -1.84 5.12 -26.05
CA PRO A 83 -2.13 4.29 -27.22
C PRO A 83 -1.27 4.65 -28.45
N LEU A 84 -0.44 5.70 -28.36
CA LEU A 84 0.40 6.19 -29.45
C LEU A 84 1.87 5.83 -29.21
N ASP A 85 2.71 6.03 -30.23
CA ASP A 85 4.16 5.80 -30.12
C ASP A 85 4.86 6.84 -29.21
N ASP A 86 4.23 8.01 -29.00
CA ASP A 86 4.68 9.09 -28.11
C ASP A 86 3.48 9.89 -27.64
N CYS A 87 3.31 10.01 -26.32
CA CYS A 87 2.26 10.83 -25.72
C CYS A 87 2.81 12.00 -24.90
N ASN A 88 4.07 12.39 -25.09
CA ASN A 88 4.63 13.54 -24.40
C ASN A 88 3.80 14.81 -24.65
N SER A 89 3.38 15.45 -23.56
CA SER A 89 2.60 16.69 -23.59
C SER A 89 1.30 16.58 -24.41
N ASN A 90 0.71 15.39 -24.49
CA ASN A 90 -0.48 15.12 -25.26
C ASN A 90 -1.61 14.71 -24.31
N PRO A 91 -2.74 15.44 -24.25
CA PRO A 91 -3.85 15.11 -23.32
C PRO A 91 -4.47 13.70 -23.51
N GLU A 92 -4.10 12.99 -24.57
CA GLU A 92 -4.49 11.60 -24.80
C GLU A 92 -3.63 10.58 -23.99
N ASP A 93 -2.70 11.02 -23.14
CA ASP A 93 -1.99 10.16 -22.19
C ASP A 93 -2.79 9.87 -20.90
N ASN A 94 -3.96 10.48 -20.74
CA ASN A 94 -4.89 10.19 -19.65
C ASN A 94 -5.39 8.73 -19.72
N ILE A 95 -5.93 8.21 -18.61
CA ILE A 95 -6.78 7.01 -18.66
C ILE A 95 -8.17 7.46 -19.10
N ASN A 96 -8.54 7.15 -20.34
CA ASN A 96 -9.75 7.63 -21.00
C ASN A 96 -10.91 6.64 -20.90
N VAL A 97 -12.10 7.07 -21.35
CA VAL A 97 -13.31 6.24 -21.37
C VAL A 97 -13.08 4.93 -22.14
N GLY A 98 -13.37 3.81 -21.47
CA GLY A 98 -13.17 2.46 -21.99
C GLY A 98 -11.81 1.86 -21.62
N GLU A 99 -10.88 2.68 -21.14
CA GLU A 99 -9.56 2.26 -20.69
C GLU A 99 -9.54 2.01 -19.19
N GLY A 100 -8.58 1.19 -18.76
CA GLY A 100 -8.53 0.74 -17.39
C GLY A 100 -7.24 0.00 -17.07
N LEU A 101 -6.97 -0.07 -15.78
CA LEU A 101 -5.82 -0.77 -15.23
C LEU A 101 -6.30 -2.00 -14.47
N THR A 102 -5.65 -3.12 -14.72
CA THR A 102 -5.63 -4.29 -13.85
C THR A 102 -4.33 -4.30 -13.09
N PHE A 103 -4.35 -4.68 -11.81
CA PHE A 103 -3.13 -4.84 -11.03
C PHE A 103 -3.22 -5.96 -10.01
N GLU A 104 -2.09 -6.61 -9.78
CA GLU A 104 -1.95 -7.82 -8.98
C GLU A 104 -0.75 -7.68 -8.05
N PHE A 105 -0.96 -7.87 -6.76
CA PHE A 105 0.10 -7.84 -5.76
C PHE A 105 0.65 -9.24 -5.56
N THR A 106 1.97 -9.35 -5.40
CA THR A 106 2.65 -10.62 -5.14
C THR A 106 3.67 -10.47 -4.02
N LEU A 107 3.87 -11.54 -3.25
CA LEU A 107 4.95 -11.66 -2.28
C LEU A 107 5.73 -12.94 -2.59
N ASP A 108 7.03 -12.81 -2.85
CA ASP A 108 7.90 -13.93 -3.23
C ASP A 108 7.40 -14.72 -4.47
N GLY A 109 6.75 -14.02 -5.40
CA GLY A 109 6.20 -14.59 -6.63
C GLY A 109 4.83 -15.26 -6.49
N GLU A 110 4.26 -15.31 -5.28
CA GLU A 110 2.92 -15.83 -5.02
C GLU A 110 1.91 -14.67 -4.86
N PRO A 111 0.62 -14.85 -5.23
CA PRO A 111 -0.40 -13.83 -5.01
C PRO A 111 -0.48 -13.37 -3.54
N TYR A 112 -0.50 -12.05 -3.33
CA TYR A 112 -0.63 -11.44 -2.01
C TYR A 112 -1.83 -10.52 -1.99
N VAL A 113 -2.85 -10.86 -1.20
CA VAL A 113 -4.06 -10.05 -1.10
C VAL A 113 -3.78 -8.82 -0.23
N VAL A 114 -4.00 -7.64 -0.80
CA VAL A 114 -3.95 -6.37 -0.09
C VAL A 114 -5.38 -5.90 0.18
N VAL A 115 -5.81 -5.96 1.44
CA VAL A 115 -7.15 -5.48 1.83
C VAL A 115 -7.10 -3.98 2.14
N ASP A 116 -8.18 -3.28 1.80
CA ASP A 116 -8.45 -1.89 2.18
C ASP A 116 -7.46 -0.84 1.67
N PHE A 117 -6.83 -1.08 0.51
CA PHE A 117 -5.97 -0.07 -0.11
C PHE A 117 -6.77 1.07 -0.75
N THR A 118 -6.15 2.24 -0.75
CA THR A 118 -6.69 3.48 -1.31
C THR A 118 -5.89 3.88 -2.54
N MET A 119 -6.58 4.25 -3.61
CA MET A 119 -5.98 4.90 -4.76
C MET A 119 -6.32 6.38 -4.73
N LEU A 120 -5.34 7.20 -5.08
CA LEU A 120 -5.51 8.61 -5.38
C LEU A 120 -5.44 8.81 -6.89
N PHE A 121 -6.43 9.50 -7.43
CA PHE A 121 -6.46 9.96 -8.80
C PHE A 121 -6.16 11.46 -8.86
N VAL A 122 -5.61 11.89 -9.99
CA VAL A 122 -5.41 13.30 -10.28
C VAL A 122 -5.84 13.59 -11.72
N GLY A 123 -6.02 14.86 -12.04
CA GLY A 123 -6.23 15.30 -13.42
C GLY A 123 -4.93 15.77 -14.03
N HIS A 124 -4.94 16.05 -15.33
CA HIS A 124 -3.77 16.57 -16.00
C HIS A 124 -3.41 17.97 -15.46
N ASP A 125 -2.13 18.22 -15.22
CA ASP A 125 -1.61 19.55 -14.81
C ASP A 125 -2.09 20.71 -15.70
N ASN A 126 -2.31 20.46 -17.00
CA ASN A 126 -2.77 21.47 -17.95
C ASN A 126 -4.29 21.72 -17.93
N GLU A 127 -5.07 20.83 -17.32
CA GLU A 127 -6.53 20.89 -17.29
C GLU A 127 -7.09 21.58 -16.05
N GLY A 128 -6.22 21.87 -15.06
CA GLY A 128 -6.60 22.55 -13.83
C GLY A 128 -7.31 21.66 -12.80
N GLY A 129 -7.25 20.34 -12.97
CA GLY A 129 -7.75 19.34 -12.04
C GLY A 129 -8.44 18.16 -12.73
N ILE A 130 -9.06 17.30 -11.93
CA ILE A 130 -9.81 16.13 -12.43
C ILE A 130 -11.05 16.61 -13.19
N SER A 131 -11.20 16.14 -14.43
CA SER A 131 -12.46 16.17 -15.17
C SER A 131 -13.44 15.20 -14.48
N ASP A 132 -14.61 15.67 -14.01
CA ASP A 132 -15.55 14.88 -13.21
C ASP A 132 -15.76 13.48 -13.82
N SER A 133 -15.17 12.46 -13.19
CA SER A 133 -14.99 11.13 -13.76
C SER A 133 -15.80 10.09 -13.03
N ILE A 134 -16.12 9.00 -13.74
CA ILE A 134 -16.77 7.83 -13.19
C ILE A 134 -15.92 6.61 -13.52
N LEU A 135 -15.55 5.87 -12.48
CA LEU A 135 -14.84 4.60 -12.58
C LEU A 135 -15.80 3.46 -12.28
N LEU A 136 -15.79 2.42 -13.12
CA LEU A 136 -16.37 1.12 -12.81
C LEU A 136 -15.30 0.25 -12.16
N LEU A 137 -15.43 0.00 -10.87
CA LEU A 137 -14.53 -0.87 -10.12
C LEU A 137 -15.07 -2.30 -10.16
N GLN A 138 -14.23 -3.25 -10.57
CA GLN A 138 -14.50 -4.69 -10.52
C GLN A 138 -15.80 -5.13 -11.20
N ASP A 139 -16.27 -4.38 -12.21
CA ASP A 139 -17.58 -4.55 -12.88
C ASP A 139 -18.79 -4.59 -11.93
N ILE A 140 -18.65 -4.07 -10.71
CA ILE A 140 -19.69 -4.17 -9.67
C ILE A 140 -20.13 -2.78 -9.20
N SER A 141 -19.20 -1.84 -9.04
CA SER A 141 -19.51 -0.56 -8.41
C SER A 141 -18.94 0.62 -9.15
N GLU A 142 -19.79 1.60 -9.42
CA GLU A 142 -19.36 2.91 -9.92
C GLU A 142 -18.89 3.81 -8.78
N ARG A 143 -17.86 4.61 -9.06
CA ARG A 143 -17.30 5.62 -8.16
C ARG A 143 -17.07 6.91 -8.92
N SER A 144 -17.60 8.00 -8.38
CA SER A 144 -17.33 9.33 -8.91
C SER A 144 -16.01 9.84 -8.33
N ILE A 145 -15.12 10.28 -9.21
CA ILE A 145 -13.81 10.83 -8.92
C ILE A 145 -13.81 12.29 -9.36
N THR A 146 -13.58 13.18 -8.41
CA THR A 146 -13.63 14.63 -8.60
C THR A 146 -12.50 15.28 -7.83
N ASN A 147 -12.24 16.58 -8.06
CA ASN A 147 -11.26 17.32 -7.24
C ASN A 147 -11.60 17.33 -5.73
N ALA A 148 -12.88 17.20 -5.36
CA ALA A 148 -13.31 17.15 -3.96
C ALA A 148 -13.19 15.74 -3.36
N THR A 149 -13.29 14.71 -4.20
CA THR A 149 -13.23 13.29 -3.83
C THR A 149 -12.31 12.54 -4.80
N PRO A 150 -10.99 12.79 -4.74
CA PRO A 150 -10.04 12.25 -5.71
C PRO A 150 -9.61 10.81 -5.39
N THR A 151 -10.14 10.21 -4.31
CA THR A 151 -9.71 8.90 -3.83
C THR A 151 -10.81 7.86 -3.94
N THR A 152 -10.41 6.60 -4.07
CA THR A 152 -11.30 5.45 -3.90
C THR A 152 -10.61 4.34 -3.15
N GLN A 153 -11.39 3.51 -2.46
CA GLN A 153 -10.88 2.41 -1.66
C GLN A 153 -11.37 1.07 -2.21
N TYR A 154 -10.47 0.10 -2.26
CA TYR A 154 -10.78 -1.29 -2.53
C TYR A 154 -10.83 -2.08 -1.22
N SER A 155 -12.05 -2.45 -0.81
CA SER A 155 -12.30 -3.25 0.40
C SER A 155 -12.65 -4.71 0.08
N VAL A 156 -12.28 -5.21 -1.09
CA VAL A 156 -12.60 -6.57 -1.53
C VAL A 156 -11.36 -7.44 -1.46
N ASP A 157 -11.50 -8.61 -0.83
CA ASP A 157 -10.49 -9.68 -0.78
C ASP A 157 -10.44 -10.41 -2.13
N ARG A 158 -9.45 -10.06 -2.97
CA ARG A 158 -9.22 -10.61 -4.31
C ARG A 158 -7.72 -10.61 -4.64
N ASP A 159 -7.33 -11.53 -5.51
CA ASP A 159 -5.95 -11.59 -6.01
C ASP A 159 -5.68 -10.55 -7.11
N THR A 160 -6.75 -10.10 -7.80
CA THR A 160 -6.68 -9.16 -8.93
C THR A 160 -7.61 -7.97 -8.72
N TYR A 161 -7.08 -6.77 -8.94
CA TYR A 161 -7.78 -5.50 -8.84
C TYR A 161 -7.91 -4.84 -10.20
N TYR A 162 -9.07 -4.29 -10.55
CA TYR A 162 -9.18 -3.50 -11.78
C TYR A 162 -10.28 -2.46 -11.73
N PHE A 163 -10.04 -1.37 -12.46
CA PHE A 163 -11.05 -0.36 -12.77
C PHE A 163 -11.05 -0.06 -14.27
N VAL A 164 -12.18 0.44 -14.76
CA VAL A 164 -12.33 1.00 -16.10
C VAL A 164 -12.99 2.38 -15.98
N VAL A 165 -12.49 3.36 -16.72
CA VAL A 165 -13.12 4.68 -16.80
C VAL A 165 -14.36 4.57 -17.69
N VAL A 166 -15.53 4.97 -17.19
CA VAL A 166 -16.78 4.93 -17.96
C VAL A 166 -17.29 6.32 -18.34
N SER A 167 -16.76 7.37 -17.69
CA SER A 167 -16.98 8.77 -18.02
C SER A 167 -15.81 9.61 -17.53
N GLY A 168 -15.44 10.66 -18.26
CA GLY A 168 -14.32 11.53 -17.92
C GLY A 168 -12.97 10.91 -18.25
N GLU A 169 -11.93 11.39 -17.57
CA GLU A 169 -10.54 11.02 -17.73
C GLU A 169 -9.77 11.24 -16.42
N VAL A 170 -8.80 10.38 -16.14
CA VAL A 170 -8.00 10.45 -14.89
C VAL A 170 -6.58 9.98 -15.10
N TYR A 171 -5.69 10.40 -14.22
CA TYR A 171 -4.42 9.73 -13.94
C TYR A 171 -4.49 8.98 -12.62
N LEU A 172 -3.82 7.83 -12.54
CA LEU A 172 -3.52 7.21 -11.26
C LEU A 172 -2.32 7.94 -10.65
N GLY A 173 -2.55 8.66 -9.55
CA GLY A 173 -1.52 9.42 -8.86
C GLY A 173 -0.72 8.56 -7.88
N SER A 174 -1.39 7.86 -6.96
CA SER A 174 -0.71 7.02 -5.96
C SER A 174 -1.57 5.88 -5.41
N ILE A 175 -0.92 4.88 -4.83
CA ILE A 175 -1.55 3.78 -4.10
C ILE A 175 -1.05 3.78 -2.66
N TRP A 176 -1.99 3.66 -1.72
CA TRP A 176 -1.77 3.66 -0.28
C TRP A 176 -2.38 2.42 0.35
N ILE A 177 -1.71 1.83 1.33
CA ILE A 177 -2.22 0.70 2.10
C ILE A 177 -2.22 1.03 3.59
N ASP A 178 -3.03 0.31 4.34
CA ASP A 178 -2.95 0.28 5.79
C ASP A 178 -1.64 -0.41 6.21
N ASP A 179 -0.99 0.06 7.28
CA ASP A 179 0.23 -0.54 7.81
C ASP A 179 0.03 -1.99 8.25
N SER A 180 -1.19 -2.36 8.64
CA SER A 180 -1.56 -3.73 8.93
C SER A 180 -1.64 -4.64 7.70
N ALA A 181 -1.73 -4.06 6.50
CA ALA A 181 -1.73 -4.80 5.22
C ALA A 181 -0.32 -5.00 4.64
N VAL A 182 0.68 -4.32 5.20
CA VAL A 182 2.09 -4.51 4.82
C VAL A 182 2.52 -5.94 5.20
N PRO A 183 3.19 -6.69 4.29
CA PRO A 183 3.76 -7.97 4.67
C PRO A 183 4.63 -7.81 5.92
N PRO A 184 4.50 -8.67 6.94
CA PRO A 184 5.30 -8.55 8.14
C PRO A 184 6.77 -8.69 7.75
N GLU A 185 7.56 -7.63 7.97
CA GLU A 185 9.02 -7.76 7.91
C GLU A 185 9.40 -8.89 8.87
N ALA A 186 10.06 -9.93 8.35
CA ALA A 186 10.56 -11.00 9.18
C ALA A 186 11.47 -10.38 10.23
N VAL A 187 10.98 -10.26 11.48
CA VAL A 187 11.78 -9.75 12.60
C VAL A 187 13.03 -10.61 12.61
N PRO A 188 14.24 -10.02 12.47
CA PRO A 188 15.46 -10.78 12.50
C PRO A 188 15.44 -11.65 13.76
N GLU A 189 15.63 -12.97 13.61
CA GLU A 189 15.62 -13.95 14.69
C GLU A 189 16.38 -13.54 15.98
N PRO A 190 17.43 -12.68 15.97
CA PRO A 190 18.09 -12.23 17.20
C PRO A 190 17.17 -11.53 18.21
N GLY A 191 16.15 -10.79 17.76
CA GLY A 191 15.27 -10.02 18.67
C GLY A 191 14.37 -10.90 19.54
N ASN A 192 13.78 -11.93 18.91
CA ASN A 192 12.95 -12.92 19.60
C ASN A 192 13.77 -13.75 20.58
N ILE A 193 15.01 -14.10 20.24
CA ILE A 193 15.91 -14.81 21.13
C ILE A 193 16.29 -13.95 22.34
N LEU A 194 16.60 -12.66 22.15
CA LEU A 194 16.97 -11.78 23.28
C LEU A 194 15.80 -11.55 24.25
N LEU A 195 14.58 -11.36 23.73
CA LEU A 195 13.36 -11.24 24.53
C LEU A 195 13.03 -12.55 25.26
N PHE A 196 13.19 -13.69 24.59
CA PHE A 196 12.98 -15.01 25.19
C PHE A 196 14.05 -15.31 26.26
N LEU A 197 15.31 -14.98 26.01
CA LEU A 197 16.42 -15.14 26.96
C LEU A 197 16.27 -14.21 28.17
N THR A 198 15.82 -12.96 27.98
CA THR A 198 15.55 -12.05 29.10
C THR A 198 14.36 -12.52 29.94
N ALA A 199 13.30 -13.07 29.32
CA ALA A 199 12.20 -13.69 30.03
C ALA A 199 12.64 -14.92 30.84
N ILE A 200 13.46 -15.80 30.25
CA ILE A 200 14.03 -16.98 30.93
C ILE A 200 14.97 -16.55 32.08
N ALA A 201 15.85 -15.59 31.85
CA ALA A 201 16.76 -15.07 32.88
C ALA A 201 15.99 -14.46 34.05
N GLY A 202 14.91 -13.72 33.78
CA GLY A 202 13.98 -13.21 34.80
C GLY A 202 13.30 -14.31 35.61
N LEU A 203 12.84 -15.38 34.94
CA LEU A 203 12.27 -16.57 35.59
C LEU A 203 13.27 -17.29 36.48
N ILE A 204 14.51 -17.49 36.02
CA ILE A 204 15.57 -18.15 36.79
C ILE A 204 16.00 -17.30 37.99
N GLY A 205 16.17 -15.99 37.81
CA GLY A 205 16.49 -15.04 38.88
C GLY A 205 15.42 -15.01 39.98
N SER A 206 14.14 -15.08 39.59
CA SER A 206 13.02 -15.11 40.54
C SER A 206 12.98 -16.38 41.41
N ARG A 207 13.45 -17.53 40.89
CA ARG A 207 13.53 -18.79 41.64
C ARG A 207 14.67 -18.78 42.65
N LYS A 208 15.85 -18.25 42.32
CA LYS A 208 17.00 -18.18 43.26
C LYS A 208 16.73 -17.29 44.48
N LEU A 209 16.00 -16.18 44.30
CA LEU A 209 15.60 -15.29 45.41
C LEU A 209 14.59 -15.91 46.39
N LYS A 210 13.87 -16.98 46.00
CA LYS A 210 12.99 -17.75 46.89
C LYS A 210 13.70 -18.83 47.68
N SER A 211 14.86 -19.31 47.22
CA SER A 211 15.60 -20.41 47.87
C SER A 211 16.55 -19.96 48.97
N ASN A 212 16.88 -18.66 49.04
CA ASN A 212 17.77 -18.09 50.06
C ASN A 212 17.00 -17.32 51.16
N LYS A 213 15.74 -17.69 51.41
CA LYS A 213 14.95 -17.22 52.55
C LYS A 213 14.31 -18.39 53.28
#